data_AF-A0A2D4K227-F1
#
_entry.id   AF-A0A2D4K227-F1
#
_cell.length_a   1.000
_cell.length_b   1.000
_cell.length_c   1.000
_cell.angle_alpha   90.00
_cell.angle_beta   90.00
_cell.angle_gamma   90.00
#
_symmetry.space_group_name_H-M   'P 1'
#
loop_
_entity.id
_entity.type
_entity.pdbx_description
1 polymer ?
#
loop_
_entity_poly.entity_id
_entity_poly.type
_entity_poly.pdbx_seq_one_letter_code
_entity_poly.pdbx_strand_id
1 'polypeptide(L)'
;EWREAQIRDLKNVLKDLRSDIPLVFVSGNHDLGNMPTPETISNYCQQWGDDYFSFWAGGVFFLVLNSQLYFDASQCSVLKVAQDAWLEQQLAVAEKKQCRHAVVFQHIPFFVHEPEEDHNYFNLEKAVRYELMEKFCRAGIKTV
;
A
#
# COMPACT_ATOMS: atom_id res chain seq x y z
N GLU A 1 17.70 -8.37 17.36
CA GLU A 1 18.30 -7.33 18.22
C GLU A 1 18.26 -5.93 17.57
N TRP A 2 18.87 -5.73 16.39
CA TRP A 2 18.90 -4.39 15.74
C TRP A 2 17.54 -3.85 15.29
N ARG A 3 16.68 -4.68 14.69
CA ARG A 3 15.37 -4.24 14.14
C ARG A 3 14.48 -3.60 15.19
N GLU A 4 14.35 -4.22 16.37
CA GLU A 4 13.53 -3.67 17.45
C GLU A 4 14.09 -2.37 18.01
N ALA A 5 15.42 -2.24 18.12
CA ALA A 5 16.06 -1.02 18.55
C ALA A 5 15.79 0.13 17.56
N GLN A 6 15.89 -0.13 16.25
CA GLN A 6 15.58 0.82 15.18
C GLN A 6 14.10 1.24 15.19
N ILE A 7 13.17 0.29 15.38
CA ILE A 7 11.73 0.59 15.49
C ILE A 7 11.46 1.47 16.71
N ARG A 8 12.04 1.15 17.88
CA ARG A 8 11.89 1.95 19.09
C ARG A 8 12.45 3.36 18.91
N ASP A 9 13.60 3.48 18.26
CA ASP A 9 14.23 4.76 17.98
C ASP A 9 13.35 5.65 17.09
N LEU A 10 12.89 5.11 15.95
CA LEU A 10 11.97 5.83 15.05
C LEU A 10 10.68 6.24 15.78
N LYS A 11 10.07 5.33 16.55
CA LYS A 11 8.88 5.63 17.35
C LYS A 11 9.13 6.72 18.40
N ASN A 12 10.34 6.81 18.96
CA ASN A 12 10.68 7.86 19.91
C ASN A 12 10.78 9.22 19.22
N VAL A 13 11.47 9.30 18.08
CA VAL A 13 11.58 10.54 17.30
C VAL A 13 10.20 11.03 16.82
N LEU A 14 9.33 10.11 16.38
CA LEU A 14 7.99 10.47 15.91
C LEU A 14 7.07 11.05 17.01
N LYS A 15 7.39 10.88 18.30
CA LYS A 15 6.63 11.50 19.41
C LYS A 15 6.81 13.01 19.47
N ASP A 16 7.89 13.54 18.90
CA ASP A 16 8.16 14.97 18.86
C ASP A 16 7.33 15.67 17.77
N LEU A 17 6.69 14.91 16.87
CA LEU A 17 5.72 15.45 15.93
C LEU A 17 4.51 15.99 16.70
N ARG A 18 4.04 17.17 16.31
CA ARG A 18 2.82 17.74 16.88
C ARG A 18 1.65 16.77 16.73
N SER A 19 0.91 16.57 17.79
CA SER A 19 -0.19 15.59 17.86
C SER A 19 -1.34 15.87 16.88
N ASP A 20 -1.43 17.07 16.32
CA ASP A 20 -2.43 17.44 15.32
C ASP A 20 -2.01 17.12 13.87
N ILE A 21 -0.80 16.60 13.65
CA ILE A 21 -0.32 16.12 12.35
C ILE A 21 -0.44 14.59 12.32
N PRO A 22 -1.39 14.01 11.56
CA PRO A 22 -1.53 12.56 11.45
C PRO A 22 -0.35 11.93 10.72
N LEU A 23 0.05 10.74 11.16
CA LEU A 23 1.02 9.89 10.47
C LEU A 23 0.29 8.79 9.70
N VAL A 24 0.66 8.61 8.44
CA VAL A 24 0.16 7.55 7.56
C VAL A 24 1.37 6.74 7.11
N PHE A 25 1.39 5.45 7.46
CA PHE A 25 2.47 4.53 7.09
C PHE A 25 2.07 3.70 5.88
N VAL A 26 3.02 3.49 4.98
CA VAL A 26 2.89 2.65 3.79
C VAL A 26 3.97 1.59 3.88
N SER A 27 3.59 0.32 3.93
CA SER A 27 4.54 -0.78 4.08
C SER A 27 5.36 -0.99 2.82
N GLY A 28 6.66 -1.23 2.97
CA GLY A 28 7.54 -1.64 1.88
C GLY A 28 8.20 -3.00 2.08
N ASN A 29 9.05 -3.38 1.13
CA ASN A 29 9.79 -4.64 1.18
C ASN A 29 10.79 -4.72 2.35
N HIS A 30 11.26 -3.59 2.88
CA HIS A 30 12.10 -3.56 4.08
C HIS A 30 11.30 -3.79 5.38
N ASP A 31 9.98 -3.64 5.32
CA ASP A 31 9.09 -3.91 6.44
C ASP A 31 8.60 -5.36 6.45
N LEU A 32 8.27 -5.86 5.26
CA LEU A 32 7.57 -7.14 5.07
C LEU A 32 8.44 -8.25 4.44
N GLY A 33 9.57 -7.90 3.84
CA GLY A 33 10.34 -8.76 2.95
C GLY A 33 9.90 -8.62 1.49
N ASN A 34 10.75 -9.07 0.55
CA ASN A 34 10.40 -9.12 -0.87
C ASN A 34 9.27 -10.13 -1.14
N MET A 35 9.26 -11.22 -0.37
CA MET A 35 8.23 -12.26 -0.38
C MET A 35 7.61 -12.29 1.03
N PRO A 36 6.57 -11.48 1.29
CA PRO A 36 5.91 -11.41 2.59
C PRO A 36 5.33 -12.75 3.03
N THR A 37 5.36 -12.99 4.34
CA THR A 37 4.66 -14.08 5.02
C THR A 37 3.58 -13.52 5.96
N PRO A 38 2.59 -14.34 6.38
CA PRO A 38 1.60 -13.91 7.38
C PRO A 38 2.23 -13.39 8.68
N GLU A 39 3.37 -13.95 9.08
CA GLU A 39 4.11 -13.49 10.26
C GLU A 39 4.72 -12.10 10.05
N THR A 40 5.37 -11.85 8.91
CA THR A 40 5.96 -10.53 8.62
C THR A 40 4.90 -9.43 8.53
N ILE A 41 3.74 -9.73 7.94
CA ILE A 41 2.58 -8.82 7.86
C ILE A 41 2.01 -8.58 9.26
N SER A 42 1.78 -9.63 10.06
CA SER A 42 1.30 -9.49 11.43
C SER A 42 2.25 -8.63 12.27
N ASN A 43 3.56 -8.85 12.13
CA ASN A 43 4.58 -8.06 12.82
C ASN A 43 4.57 -6.59 12.39
N TYR A 44 4.35 -6.29 11.10
CA TYR A 44 4.15 -4.91 10.65
C TYR A 44 2.90 -4.30 11.30
N CYS A 45 1.77 -5.01 11.25
CA CYS A 45 0.50 -4.51 11.77
C CYS A 45 0.56 -4.21 13.27
N GLN A 46 1.21 -5.06 14.06
CA GLN A 46 1.45 -4.83 15.49
C GLN A 46 2.31 -3.58 15.76
N GLN A 47 3.20 -3.22 14.84
CA GLN A 47 4.12 -2.09 15.04
C GLN A 47 3.58 -0.78 14.48
N TRP A 48 2.90 -0.80 13.34
CA TRP A 48 2.60 0.39 12.53
C TRP A 48 1.11 0.57 12.20
N GLY A 49 0.26 -0.41 12.52
CA GLY A 49 -1.15 -0.43 12.11
C GLY A 49 -1.36 -1.18 10.79
N ASP A 50 -2.59 -1.19 10.30
CA ASP A 50 -3.01 -1.99 9.14
C ASP A 50 -2.10 -1.80 7.91
N ASP A 51 -1.82 -2.88 7.18
CA ASP A 51 -0.94 -2.89 6.00
C ASP A 51 -1.63 -2.39 4.73
N TYR A 52 -2.97 -2.39 4.71
CA TYR A 52 -3.77 -1.68 3.74
C TYR A 52 -5.03 -1.12 4.40
N PHE A 53 -5.43 0.09 4.02
CA PHE A 53 -6.60 0.76 4.58
C PHE A 53 -7.00 1.97 3.72
N SER A 54 -8.13 2.58 4.03
CA SER A 54 -8.60 3.81 3.38
C SER A 54 -8.98 4.86 4.40
N PHE A 55 -8.88 6.12 4.03
CA PHE A 55 -9.25 7.24 4.89
C PHE A 55 -9.68 8.46 4.08
N TRP A 56 -10.32 9.40 4.76
CA TRP A 56 -10.77 10.67 4.17
C TRP A 56 -10.05 11.84 4.84
N ALA A 57 -9.53 12.76 4.04
CA ALA A 57 -9.01 14.03 4.54
C ALA A 57 -9.37 15.16 3.55
N GLY A 58 -10.04 16.19 4.04
CA GLY A 58 -10.39 17.37 3.23
C GLY A 58 -11.22 17.08 1.97
N GLY A 59 -12.05 16.03 1.98
CA GLY A 59 -12.86 15.60 0.83
C GLY A 59 -12.10 14.77 -0.23
N VAL A 60 -10.85 14.40 0.05
CA VAL A 60 -10.05 13.46 -0.74
C VAL A 60 -10.13 12.08 -0.10
N PHE A 61 -10.31 11.06 -0.94
CA PHE A 61 -10.33 9.66 -0.53
C PHE A 61 -8.97 9.03 -0.79
N PHE A 62 -8.31 8.54 0.25
CA PHE A 62 -6.99 7.94 0.18
C PHE A 62 -7.06 6.44 0.38
N LEU A 63 -6.26 5.72 -0.38
CA LEU A 63 -6.10 4.26 -0.34
C LEU A 63 -4.64 3.95 -0.09
N VAL A 64 -4.33 3.17 0.94
CA VAL A 64 -2.99 2.65 1.20
C VAL A 64 -3.01 1.17 0.86
N LEU A 65 -2.08 0.73 0.03
CA LEU A 65 -1.97 -0.67 -0.40
C LEU A 65 -0.67 -1.30 0.10
N ASN A 66 -0.74 -2.56 0.50
CA ASN A 66 0.44 -3.40 0.64
C ASN A 66 0.87 -3.88 -0.76
N SER A 67 1.82 -3.17 -1.36
CA SER A 67 2.32 -3.51 -2.70
C SER A 67 3.14 -4.80 -2.75
N GLN A 68 3.63 -5.31 -1.61
CA GLN A 68 4.41 -6.54 -1.60
C GLN A 68 3.56 -7.76 -1.93
N LEU A 69 2.26 -7.70 -1.63
CA LEU A 69 1.31 -8.73 -2.04
C LEU A 69 1.07 -8.74 -3.56
N TYR A 70 1.31 -7.62 -4.26
CA TYR A 70 1.27 -7.55 -5.74
C TYR A 70 2.60 -7.97 -6.37
N PHE A 71 3.71 -7.81 -5.64
CA PHE A 71 5.04 -8.20 -6.10
C PHE A 71 5.28 -9.72 -5.97
N ASP A 72 5.05 -10.28 -4.79
CA ASP A 72 5.16 -11.73 -4.56
C ASP A 72 4.31 -12.18 -3.35
N ALA A 73 3.12 -12.71 -3.61
CA ALA A 73 2.24 -13.28 -2.58
C ALA A 73 2.33 -14.81 -2.46
N SER A 74 3.40 -15.45 -2.95
CA SER A 74 3.53 -16.92 -2.97
C SER A 74 3.39 -17.57 -1.58
N GLN A 75 3.78 -16.87 -0.51
CA GLN A 75 3.65 -17.34 0.88
C GLN A 75 2.41 -16.81 1.63
N CYS A 76 1.57 -15.99 0.99
CA CYS A 76 0.44 -15.34 1.66
C CYS A 76 -0.74 -15.07 0.71
N SER A 77 -1.01 -15.98 -0.23
CA SER A 77 -2.06 -15.85 -1.25
C SER A 77 -3.45 -15.52 -0.69
N VAL A 78 -3.80 -16.05 0.50
CA VAL A 78 -5.07 -15.73 1.18
C VAL A 78 -5.16 -14.24 1.56
N LEU A 79 -4.06 -13.65 2.04
CA LEU A 79 -4.02 -12.22 2.40
C LEU A 79 -4.09 -11.34 1.15
N LYS A 80 -3.44 -11.75 0.06
CA LYS A 80 -3.58 -11.08 -1.25
C LYS A 80 -5.03 -11.08 -1.74
N VAL A 81 -5.72 -12.22 -1.69
CA VAL A 81 -7.14 -12.31 -2.07
C VAL A 81 -8.01 -11.41 -1.18
N ALA A 82 -7.72 -11.33 0.13
CA ALA A 82 -8.42 -10.43 1.03
C ALA A 82 -8.21 -8.95 0.66
N GLN A 83 -6.98 -8.54 0.35
CA GLN A 83 -6.70 -7.17 -0.12
C GLN A 83 -7.39 -6.89 -1.46
N ASP A 84 -7.40 -7.82 -2.40
CA ASP A 84 -8.08 -7.64 -3.69
C ASP A 84 -9.59 -7.44 -3.52
N ALA A 85 -10.23 -8.27 -2.69
CA ALA A 85 -11.66 -8.16 -2.41
C ALA A 85 -11.98 -6.83 -1.70
N TRP A 86 -11.14 -6.40 -0.76
CA TRP A 86 -11.28 -5.11 -0.10
C TRP A 86 -11.10 -3.95 -1.09
N LEU A 87 -10.10 -4.04 -1.98
CA LEU A 87 -9.81 -3.00 -2.96
C LEU A 87 -10.99 -2.79 -3.90
N GLU A 88 -11.60 -3.85 -4.44
CA GLU A 88 -12.81 -3.72 -5.27
C GLU A 88 -13.94 -2.98 -4.56
N GLN A 89 -14.14 -3.23 -3.26
CA GLN A 89 -15.14 -2.51 -2.46
C GLN A 89 -14.81 -1.02 -2.35
N GLN A 90 -13.53 -0.66 -2.14
CA GLN A 90 -13.12 0.73 -2.05
C GLN A 90 -13.18 1.46 -3.40
N LEU A 91 -12.84 0.78 -4.49
CA LEU A 91 -12.96 1.33 -5.84
C LEU A 91 -14.43 1.62 -6.17
N ALA A 92 -15.36 0.75 -5.77
CA ALA A 92 -16.79 1.03 -5.91
C ALA A 92 -17.26 2.26 -5.09
N VAL A 93 -16.58 2.62 -4.00
CA VAL A 93 -16.82 3.88 -3.28
C VAL A 93 -16.32 5.08 -4.09
N ALA A 94 -15.11 4.98 -4.65
CA ALA A 94 -14.55 6.03 -5.51
C ALA A 94 -15.39 6.27 -6.78
N GLU A 95 -15.91 5.21 -7.39
CA GLU A 95 -16.77 5.24 -8.58
C GLU A 95 -18.07 6.03 -8.37
N LYS A 96 -18.58 6.11 -7.12
CA LYS A 96 -19.75 6.92 -6.77
C LYS A 96 -19.48 8.43 -6.87
N LYS A 97 -18.23 8.84 -7.12
CA LYS A 97 -17.79 10.24 -7.31
C LYS A 97 -18.18 11.18 -6.17
N GLN A 98 -18.22 10.65 -4.95
CA GLN A 98 -18.49 11.44 -3.73
C GLN A 98 -17.22 12.11 -3.17
N CYS A 99 -16.05 11.78 -3.71
CA CYS A 99 -14.78 12.44 -3.40
C CYS A 99 -14.42 13.49 -4.44
N ARG A 100 -13.73 14.55 -4.00
CA ARG A 100 -13.12 15.53 -4.92
C ARG A 100 -11.99 14.88 -5.74
N HIS A 101 -11.18 14.07 -5.06
CA HIS A 101 -10.09 13.28 -5.64
C HIS A 101 -10.00 11.93 -4.91
N ALA A 102 -9.51 10.92 -5.62
CA ALA A 102 -9.07 9.67 -5.02
C ALA A 102 -7.59 9.45 -5.34
N VAL A 103 -6.82 9.09 -4.32
CA VAL A 103 -5.35 8.94 -4.38
C VAL A 103 -4.97 7.61 -3.76
N VAL A 104 -4.08 6.88 -4.42
CA VAL A 104 -3.50 5.64 -3.89
C VAL A 104 -2.09 5.93 -3.39
N PHE A 105 -1.67 5.25 -2.35
CA PHE A 105 -0.30 5.18 -1.86
C PHE A 105 0.15 3.72 -1.89
N GLN A 106 1.33 3.50 -2.45
CA GLN A 106 1.99 2.19 -2.44
C GLN A 106 3.50 2.36 -2.50
N HIS A 107 4.25 1.35 -2.04
CA HIS A 107 5.72 1.41 -1.99
C HIS A 107 6.36 1.05 -3.33
N ILE A 108 5.90 -0.01 -4.00
CA ILE A 108 6.42 -0.40 -5.31
C ILE A 108 5.67 0.36 -6.41
N PRO A 109 6.37 1.11 -7.27
CA PRO A 109 5.73 1.78 -8.40
C PRO A 109 5.27 0.77 -9.45
N PHE A 110 4.28 1.16 -10.26
CA PHE A 110 3.92 0.34 -11.43
C PHE A 110 5.10 0.18 -12.38
N PHE A 111 5.78 1.28 -12.68
CA PHE A 111 6.97 1.34 -13.53
C PHE A 111 7.83 2.53 -13.08
N VAL A 112 9.12 2.51 -13.41
CA VAL A 112 10.10 3.54 -13.09
C VAL A 112 10.28 4.50 -14.26
N HIS A 113 10.36 3.98 -15.49
CA HIS A 113 10.62 4.76 -16.69
C HIS A 113 9.44 4.76 -17.63
N GLU A 114 8.92 3.58 -17.98
CA GLU A 114 7.82 3.46 -18.93
C GLU A 114 6.93 2.23 -18.64
N PRO A 115 5.63 2.25 -19.01
CA PRO A 115 4.71 1.14 -18.72
C PRO A 115 5.17 -0.22 -19.24
N GLU A 116 5.86 -0.24 -20.37
CA GLU A 116 6.32 -1.44 -21.09
C GLU A 116 7.69 -1.96 -20.62
N GLU A 117 8.32 -1.33 -19.63
CA GLU A 117 9.63 -1.77 -19.14
C GLU A 117 9.56 -3.18 -18.51
N ASP A 118 10.65 -3.93 -18.59
CA ASP A 118 10.69 -5.28 -18.03
C ASP A 118 10.57 -5.29 -16.51
N HIS A 119 10.00 -6.39 -16.00
CA HIS A 119 9.89 -6.60 -14.57
C HIS A 119 11.28 -6.75 -13.93
N ASN A 120 11.49 -6.05 -12.82
CA ASN A 120 12.69 -6.11 -12.03
C ASN A 120 12.36 -5.78 -10.56
N TYR A 121 13.40 -5.67 -9.73
CA TYR A 121 13.28 -5.39 -8.29
C TYR A 121 12.50 -4.10 -7.94
N PHE A 122 12.44 -3.12 -8.84
CA PHE A 122 11.89 -1.79 -8.58
C PHE A 122 10.47 -1.59 -9.09
N ASN A 123 9.85 -2.58 -9.75
CA ASN A 123 8.53 -2.41 -10.36
C ASN A 123 7.68 -3.68 -10.23
N LEU A 124 6.37 -3.57 -10.45
CA LEU A 124 5.46 -4.74 -10.44
C LEU A 124 5.62 -5.58 -11.72
N GLU A 125 5.03 -6.78 -11.80
CA GLU A 125 5.01 -7.57 -13.03
C GLU A 125 4.01 -6.94 -14.04
N LYS A 126 4.29 -6.99 -15.35
CA LYS A 126 3.51 -6.27 -16.38
C LYS A 126 2.01 -6.54 -16.30
N ALA A 127 1.62 -7.82 -16.16
CA ALA A 127 0.23 -8.21 -16.05
C ALA A 127 -0.47 -7.58 -14.84
N VAL A 128 0.21 -7.52 -13.69
CA VAL A 128 -0.32 -6.95 -12.44
C VAL A 128 -0.44 -5.43 -12.55
N ARG A 129 0.54 -4.75 -13.16
CA ARG A 129 0.48 -3.31 -13.43
C ARG A 129 -0.78 -2.97 -14.22
N TYR A 130 -0.99 -3.66 -15.35
CA TYR A 130 -2.10 -3.41 -16.24
C TYR A 130 -3.45 -3.66 -15.58
N GLU A 131 -3.58 -4.76 -14.82
CA GLU A 131 -4.79 -5.06 -14.06
C GLU A 131 -5.13 -3.94 -13.08
N LEU A 132 -4.16 -3.49 -12.27
CA LEU A 132 -4.39 -2.45 -11.26
C LEU A 132 -4.64 -1.08 -11.91
N MET A 133 -3.88 -0.71 -12.93
CA MET A 133 -4.08 0.54 -13.66
C MET A 133 -5.45 0.61 -14.33
N GLU A 134 -5.95 -0.50 -14.90
CA GLU A 134 -7.29 -0.57 -15.48
C GLU A 134 -8.36 -0.36 -14.39
N LYS A 135 -8.24 -1.07 -13.26
CA LYS A 135 -9.13 -0.92 -12.09
C LYS A 135 -9.17 0.53 -11.59
N PHE A 136 -8.01 1.17 -11.47
CA PHE A 136 -7.89 2.55 -11.00
C PHE A 136 -8.47 3.55 -11.99
N CYS A 137 -8.18 3.38 -13.29
CA CYS A 137 -8.76 4.20 -14.35
C CYS A 137 -10.29 4.11 -14.35
N ARG A 138 -10.85 2.90 -14.24
CA ARG A 138 -12.31 2.67 -14.15
C ARG A 138 -12.91 3.38 -12.95
N ALA A 139 -12.22 3.33 -11.81
CA ALA A 139 -12.63 4.01 -10.58
C ALA A 139 -12.44 5.53 -10.58
N GLY A 140 -11.84 6.10 -11.64
CA GLY A 140 -11.55 7.53 -11.74
C GLY A 140 -10.38 7.98 -10.87
N ILE A 141 -9.55 7.05 -10.38
CA ILE A 141 -8.30 7.35 -9.67
C ILE A 141 -7.26 7.79 -10.70
N LYS A 142 -6.60 8.92 -10.43
CA LYS A 142 -5.63 9.55 -11.35
C LYS A 142 -4.25 9.74 -10.73
N THR A 143 -4.07 9.31 -9.49
CA THR A 143 -2.83 9.53 -8.74
C THR A 143 -2.57 8.32 -7.85
N VAL A 144 -1.35 7.80 -7.97
CA VAL A 144 -0.79 6.64 -7.27
C VAL A 144 0.64 7.00 -6.88
#